data_AF-A0A512J8N8-F1
#
_entry.id   AF-A0A512J8N8-F1
#
_cell.length_a   1.000
_cell.length_b   1.000
_cell.length_c   1.000
_cell.angle_alpha   90.00
_cell.angle_beta   90.00
_cell.angle_gamma   90.00
#
_symmetry.space_group_name_H-M   'P 1'
#
loop_
_entity.id
_entity.type
_entity.pdbx_description
1 polymer ?
#
loop_
_entity_poly.entity_id
_entity_poly.type
_entity_poly.pdbx_seq_one_letter_code
_entity_poly.pdbx_strand_id
1 'polypeptide(L)' 'MPWSVTDELAVTRRHLAEEEARRCAQIALIKTLTERGQSVVETEHALRETEASLMTLRARRSYLEVLQRHP' A
#
# COMPACT_ATOMS: atom_id res chain seq x y z
N MET A 1 -18.54 -14.12 12.86
CA MET A 1 -19.25 -12.88 12.50
C MET A 1 -18.64 -12.37 11.20
N PRO A 2 -19.40 -12.27 10.09
CA PRO A 2 -18.90 -11.55 8.92
C PRO A 2 -18.63 -10.10 9.34
N TRP A 3 -17.47 -9.55 8.96
CA TRP A 3 -17.13 -8.16 9.25
C TRP A 3 -18.11 -7.24 8.52
N SER A 4 -18.44 -6.10 9.13
CA SER A 4 -19.27 -5.12 8.42
C SER A 4 -18.44 -4.42 7.33
N VAL A 5 -19.10 -3.90 6.29
CA VAL A 5 -18.43 -3.11 5.24
C VAL A 5 -17.66 -1.92 5.84
N THR A 6 -18.17 -1.35 6.93
CA THR A 6 -17.51 -0.27 7.68
C THR A 6 -16.21 -0.74 8.34
N ASP A 7 -16.19 -1.92 8.96
CA ASP A 7 -14.99 -2.48 9.58
C ASP A 7 -13.94 -2.81 8.51
N GLU A 8 -14.37 -3.39 7.39
CA GLU A 8 -13.50 -3.68 6.25
C GLU A 8 -12.91 -2.42 5.63
N LEU A 9 -13.69 -1.33 5.53
CA LEU A 9 -13.18 -0.03 5.08
C LEU A 9 -12.15 0.54 6.04
N ALA A 10 -12.38 0.46 7.35
CA ALA A 10 -11.44 0.95 8.34
C ALA A 10 -10.10 0.22 8.25
N VAL A 11 -10.13 -1.11 8.16
CA VAL A 11 -8.92 -1.94 8.00
C VAL A 11 -8.23 -1.66 6.67
N THR A 12 -8.97 -1.57 5.57
CA THR A 12 -8.40 -1.25 4.25
C THR A 12 -7.71 0.11 4.25
N ARG A 13 -8.29 1.12 4.90
CA ARG A 13 -7.68 2.46 5.04
C ARG A 13 -6.40 2.43 5.87
N ARG A 14 -6.40 1.68 6.97
CA ARG A 14 -5.19 1.49 7.79
C ARG A 14 -4.07 0.83 6.99
N HIS A 15 -4.38 -0.26 6.29
CA HIS A 15 -3.39 -0.96 5.46
C HIS A 15 -2.86 -0.06 4.34
N LEU A 16 -3.71 0.77 3.72
CA LEU A 16 -3.26 1.76 2.75
C LEU A 16 -2.22 2.72 3.35
N ALA A 17 -2.47 3.26 4.55
CA ALA A 17 -1.54 4.16 5.21
C ALA A 17 -0.20 3.47 5.55
N GLU A 18 -0.24 2.21 6.01
CA GLU A 18 0.95 1.43 6.33
C GLU A 18 1.79 1.14 5.07
N GLU A 19 1.16 0.75 3.96
CA GLU A 19 1.86 0.50 2.70
C GLU A 19 2.35 1.80 2.04
N GLU A 20 1.64 2.92 2.18
CA GLU A 20 2.13 4.24 1.71
C GLU A 20 3.37 4.69 2.51
N ALA A 21 3.38 4.47 3.83
CA ALA A 21 4.55 4.73 4.66
C ALA A 21 5.75 3.84 4.25
N ARG A 22 5.50 2.54 4.00
CA ARG A 22 6.53 1.61 3.52
C ARG A 22 7.10 2.06 2.17
N ARG A 23 6.25 2.46 1.23
CA ARG A 23 6.65 3.00 -0.08
C ARG A 23 7.56 4.21 0.07
N CYS A 24 7.19 5.17 0.91
CA CYS A 24 8.02 6.35 1.19
C CYS A 24 9.39 5.98 1.77
N ALA A 25 9.44 5.03 2.71
CA ALA A 25 10.70 4.54 3.29
C ALA A 25 11.60 3.86 2.24
N GLN A 26 11.03 3.03 1.36
CA GLN A 26 11.77 2.36 0.28
C GLN A 26 12.34 3.37 -0.73
N ILE A 27 11.58 4.40 -1.10
CA ILE A 27 12.06 5.48 -1.99
C ILE A 27 13.25 6.21 -1.34
N ALA A 28 13.16 6.54 -0.05
CA ALA A 28 14.24 7.19 0.68
C ALA A 28 15.50 6.29 0.77
N LEU A 29 15.29 4.99 0.97
CA LEU A 29 16.37 4.01 0.99
C LEU A 29 17.06 3.89 -0.38
N ILE A 30 16.30 3.76 -1.47
CA ILE A 30 16.83 3.73 -2.84
C ILE A 30 17.71 4.94 -3.08
N LYS A 31 17.21 6.15 -2.77
CA LYS A 31 18.00 7.38 -2.90
C LYS A 31 19.33 7.30 -2.14
N THR A 32 19.29 6.86 -0.89
CA THR A 32 20.48 6.73 -0.04
C THR A 32 21.49 5.73 -0.61
N LEU A 33 21.01 4.58 -1.12
CA LEU A 33 21.84 3.55 -1.73
C LEU A 33 22.45 4.05 -3.05
N THR A 34 21.67 4.73 -3.88
CA THR A 34 22.14 5.35 -5.14
C THR A 34 23.24 6.37 -4.87
N GLU A 35 23.06 7.25 -3.88
CA GLU A 35 24.07 8.26 -3.49
C GLU A 35 25.39 7.61 -3.01
N ARG A 36 25.31 6.40 -2.45
CA ARG A 36 26.48 5.61 -1.99
C ARG A 36 27.05 4.68 -3.07
N GLY A 37 26.49 4.68 -4.28
CA GLY A 37 26.88 3.77 -5.35
C GLY A 37 26.59 2.29 -5.04
N GLN A 38 25.67 2.02 -4.12
CA GLN A 38 25.26 0.67 -3.73
C GLN A 38 24.15 0.15 -4.65
N SER A 39 24.04 -1.18 -4.76
CA SER A 39 22.97 -1.81 -5.52
C SER A 39 21.60 -1.48 -4.91
N VAL A 40 20.63 -1.18 -5.76
CA VAL A 40 19.24 -0.86 -5.38
C VAL A 40 18.25 -1.94 -5.80
N VAL A 41 18.70 -2.99 -6.51
CA VAL A 41 17.84 -3.96 -7.19
C VAL A 41 16.80 -4.60 -6.27
N GLU A 42 17.22 -5.07 -5.09
CA GLU A 42 16.31 -5.68 -4.12
C GLU A 42 15.31 -4.67 -3.55
N THR A 43 15.75 -3.44 -3.31
CA THR A 43 14.86 -2.39 -2.79
C THR A 43 13.86 -1.92 -3.84
N GLU A 44 14.26 -1.86 -5.11
CA GLU A 44 13.35 -1.61 -6.24
C GLU A 44 12.33 -2.73 -6.42
N HIS A 45 12.75 -3.99 -6.24
CA HIS A 45 11.83 -5.13 -6.27
C HIS A 45 10.77 -5.01 -5.17
N ALA A 46 11.20 -4.77 -3.92
CA ALA A 46 10.30 -4.58 -2.79
C ALA A 46 9.38 -3.36 -2.96
N LEU A 47 9.86 -2.29 -3.62
CA LEU A 47 9.04 -1.14 -3.97
C LEU A 47 7.92 -1.52 -4.96
N ARG A 48 8.23 -2.29 -6.00
CA ARG A 48 7.22 -2.76 -6.97
C ARG A 48 6.15 -3.63 -6.31
N GLU A 49 6.53 -4.51 -5.39
CA GLU A 49 5.58 -5.33 -4.63
C GLU A 49 4.67 -4.48 -3.73
N THR A 50 5.23 -3.45 -3.10
CA THR A 50 4.49 -2.48 -2.28
C THR A 50 3.51 -1.70 -3.15
N GLU A 51 3.92 -1.24 -4.33
CA GLU A 51 3.07 -0.53 -5.28
C GLU A 51 1.94 -1.42 -5.82
N ALA A 52 2.22 -2.69 -6.11
CA ALA A 52 1.19 -3.65 -6.50
C ALA A 52 0.15 -3.88 -5.37
N SER A 53 0.62 -3.99 -4.12
CA SER A 53 -0.25 -4.12 -2.94
C SER A 53 -1.14 -2.89 -2.76
N LEU A 54 -0.58 -1.68 -2.93
CA LEU A 54 -1.34 -0.43 -2.90
C LEU A 54 -2.42 -0.38 -3.98
N MET A 55 -2.14 -0.85 -5.20
CA MET A 55 -3.15 -0.90 -6.25
C MET A 55 -4.33 -1.79 -5.87
N THR A 56 -4.05 -2.99 -5.36
CA THR A 56 -5.10 -3.92 -4.89
C THR A 56 -5.91 -3.34 -3.75
N LEU A 57 -5.26 -2.71 -2.76
CA LEU A 57 -5.94 -2.09 -1.63
C LEU A 57 -6.79 -0.88 -2.06
N ARG A 58 -6.33 -0.07 -3.02
CA ARG A 58 -7.12 1.04 -3.58
C ARG A 58 -8.35 0.53 -4.32
N ALA A 59 -8.21 -0.53 -5.12
CA ALA A 59 -9.34 -1.17 -5.78
C ALA A 59 -10.34 -1.74 -4.76
N ARG A 60 -9.85 -2.41 -3.71
CA ARG A 60 -10.70 -2.92 -2.61
C ARG A 60 -11.44 -1.79 -1.90
N ARG A 61 -10.76 -0.69 -1.58
CA ARG A 61 -11.39 0.49 -0.96
C ARG A 61 -12.50 1.03 -1.85
N SER A 62 -12.24 1.24 -3.14
CA SER A 62 -13.25 1.75 -4.08
C SER A 62 -14.48 0.83 -4.14
N TYR A 63 -14.27 -0.49 -4.18
CA TYR A 63 -15.37 -1.46 -4.15
C TYR A 63 -16.19 -1.38 -2.86
N LEU A 64 -15.53 -1.35 -1.70
CA LEU A 64 -16.22 -1.25 -0.41
C LEU A 64 -16.95 0.08 -0.24
N GLU A 65 -16.42 1.18 -0.78
CA GLU A 65 -17.10 2.48 -0.79
C GLU A 65 -18.37 2.47 -1.65
N VAL A 66 -18.40 1.70 -2.75
CA VAL A 66 -19.60 1.49 -3.55
C VAL A 66 -20.63 0.68 -2.76
N LEU A 67 -20.23 -0.42 -2.12
CA LEU A 67 -21.12 -1.22 -1.27
C LEU A 67 -21.68 -0.43 -0.08
N GLN A 68 -20.88 0.46 0.52
CA GLN A 68 -21.37 1.28 1.64
C GLN A 68 -22.46 2.28 1.20
N ARG A 69 -22.38 2.80 -0.03
CA ARG A 69 -23.38 3.73 -0.59
C ARG A 69 -24.62 3.00 -1.14
N HIS A 70 -24.46 1.74 -1.53
CA HIS A 70 -25.52 0.86 -2.03
C HIS A 70 -25.51 -0.46 -1.26
N PRO A 71 -25.93 -0.44 0.02
CA PRO A 71 -25.84 -1.59 0.92
C PRO A 71 -26.73 -2.77 0.51
#